data_AF-A0A7R7GHA6-F1
#
_entry.id   AF-A0A7R7GHA6-F1
#
_cell.length_a   1.000
_cell.length_b   1.000
_cell.length_c   1.000
_cell.angle_alpha   90.00
_cell.angle_beta   90.00
_cell.angle_gamma   90.00
#
_symmetry.space_group_name_H-M   'P 1'
#
loop_
_entity.id
_entity.type
_entity.pdbx_description
1 polymer ?
#
loop_
_entity_poly.entity_id
_entity_poly.type
_entity_poly.pdbx_seq_one_letter_code
_entity_poly.pdbx_strand_id
1 'polypeptide(L)'
;MSLLNLKKSKPLAKPALRSVDAFIDDAILYAQGKHDSISAVPDNANSQISELDNRVVPLRKPKQAKGMRHATFTLTPECIDKLTVLSDETGSSRSALIRQWIQESYKRR
;
A
#
# COMPACT_ATOMS: atom_id res chain seq x y z
N MET A 1 -18.96 10.08 7.16
CA MET A 1 -17.77 10.40 7.99
C MET A 1 -16.89 11.40 7.22
N SER A 2 -16.68 12.61 7.76
CA SER A 2 -15.96 13.71 7.09
C SER A 2 -14.44 13.54 7.14
N LEU A 3 -13.74 13.77 6.01
CA LEU A 3 -12.27 13.69 5.88
C LEU A 3 -11.53 14.81 6.63
N LEU A 4 -12.24 15.74 7.25
CA LEU A 4 -11.68 16.87 8.01
C LEU A 4 -11.01 16.47 9.33
N ASN A 5 -11.15 15.21 9.76
CA ASN A 5 -10.63 14.71 11.05
C ASN A 5 -9.29 13.95 10.95
N LEU A 6 -8.65 13.87 9.78
CA LEU A 6 -7.29 13.34 9.70
C LEU A 6 -6.28 14.37 10.21
N LYS A 7 -6.12 14.39 11.54
CA LYS A 7 -5.02 15.08 12.24
C LYS A 7 -3.70 14.66 11.58
N LYS A 8 -3.04 15.61 10.90
CA LYS A 8 -1.70 15.45 10.31
C LYS A 8 -0.76 14.93 11.40
N SER A 9 -0.51 13.62 11.41
CA SER A 9 0.31 12.99 12.44
C SER A 9 1.79 13.22 12.13
N LYS A 10 2.45 13.94 13.05
CA LYS A 10 3.90 14.11 13.25
C LYS A 10 4.67 14.72 12.05
N PRO A 11 5.35 15.87 12.21
CA PRO A 11 6.26 16.35 11.17
C PRO A 11 7.35 15.31 10.94
N LEU A 12 7.58 15.02 9.66
CA LEU A 12 8.66 14.19 9.16
C LEU A 12 9.99 14.69 9.75
N ALA A 13 10.88 13.75 10.12
CA ALA A 13 12.11 14.00 10.86
C ALA A 13 12.91 15.20 10.32
N LYS A 14 13.54 15.97 11.22
CA LYS A 14 14.39 17.11 10.86
C LYS A 14 15.44 16.63 9.85
N PRO A 15 15.60 17.28 8.69
CA PRO A 15 16.64 16.90 7.75
C PRO A 15 18.00 17.07 8.44
N ALA A 16 18.84 16.04 8.39
CA ALA A 16 20.21 16.14 8.87
C ALA A 16 20.93 17.19 8.02
N LEU A 17 21.41 18.27 8.66
CA LEU A 17 22.26 19.25 8.00
C LEU A 17 23.61 18.58 7.72
N ARG A 18 23.88 18.26 6.45
CA ARG A 18 25.18 17.77 5.98
C ARG A 18 25.92 18.89 5.25
N SER A 19 27.24 18.92 5.35
CA SER A 19 28.08 19.84 4.58
C SER A 19 28.03 19.52 3.09
N VAL A 20 28.38 20.50 2.25
CA VAL A 20 28.41 20.35 0.79
C VAL A 20 29.38 19.23 0.38
N ASP A 21 30.57 19.20 0.99
CA ASP A 21 31.58 18.18 0.68
C ASP A 21 31.08 16.77 1.01
N ALA A 22 30.40 16.59 2.16
CA ALA A 22 29.84 15.30 2.55
C ALA A 22 28.73 14.81 1.61
N PHE A 23 27.98 15.73 0.98
CA PHE A 23 26.99 15.37 -0.03
C PHE A 23 27.63 14.97 -1.37
N ILE A 24 28.71 15.65 -1.75
CA ILE A 24 29.45 15.37 -2.98
C ILE A 24 30.10 13.99 -2.90
N ASP A 25 30.75 13.67 -1.77
CA ASP A 25 31.40 12.38 -1.58
C ASP A 25 30.39 11.22 -1.63
N ASP A 26 29.23 11.39 -0.97
CA ASP A 26 28.14 10.40 -0.98
C ASP A 26 27.58 10.20 -2.41
N ALA A 27 27.44 11.29 -3.18
CA ALA A 27 27.00 11.22 -4.57
C ALA A 27 28.00 10.50 -5.48
N ILE A 28 29.30 10.70 -5.27
CA ILE A 28 30.36 10.01 -6.02
C ILE A 28 30.35 8.51 -5.69
N LEU A 29 30.24 8.15 -4.41
CA LEU A 29 30.13 6.75 -3.97
C LEU A 29 28.87 6.07 -4.54
N TYR A 30 27.75 6.77 -4.55
CA TYR A 30 26.50 6.31 -5.16
C TYR A 30 26.65 6.07 -6.67
N ALA A 31 27.26 7.01 -7.40
CA ALA A 31 27.50 6.86 -8.84
C ALA A 31 28.41 5.67 -9.18
N GLN A 32 29.34 5.35 -8.27
CA GLN A 32 30.22 4.18 -8.38
C GLN A 32 29.55 2.87 -7.92
N GLY A 33 28.31 2.92 -7.43
CA GLY A 33 27.58 1.77 -6.90
C GLY A 33 28.07 1.28 -5.53
N LYS A 34 28.90 2.06 -4.84
CA LYS A 34 29.50 1.75 -3.54
C LYS A 34 28.82 2.52 -2.42
N HIS A 35 27.49 2.40 -2.31
CA HIS A 35 26.79 2.90 -1.14
C HIS A 35 26.60 1.72 -0.18
N ASP A 36 27.27 1.78 0.98
CA ASP A 36 26.92 0.91 2.08
C ASP A 36 25.45 1.21 2.43
N SER A 37 24.64 0.17 2.60
CA SER A 37 23.23 0.30 3.01
C SER A 37 23.14 0.76 4.46
N ILE A 38 23.60 1.98 4.73
CA ILE A 38 23.62 2.58 6.06
C ILE A 38 22.24 3.18 6.30
N SER A 39 21.43 2.41 7.02
CA SER A 39 20.51 3.01 8.00
C SER A 39 21.34 3.90 8.91
N ALA A 40 21.01 5.19 9.00
CA ALA A 40 21.53 6.09 10.03
C ALA A 40 21.40 5.40 11.41
N VAL A 41 22.43 5.28 12.24
CA VAL A 41 23.19 6.30 13.01
C VAL A 41 24.47 5.62 13.55
N PRO A 42 25.61 6.33 13.77
CA PRO A 42 26.73 5.77 14.53
C PRO A 42 26.52 6.02 16.03
N ASP A 43 26.60 4.97 16.83
CA ASP A 43 27.10 5.09 18.20
C ASP A 43 27.85 3.81 18.55
N ASN A 44 29.16 4.00 18.74
CA ASN A 44 30.12 3.14 19.41
C ASN A 44 30.73 1.95 18.67
N ALA A 45 32.06 1.95 18.78
CA ALA A 45 33.02 1.02 18.24
C ALA A 45 32.94 -0.38 18.88
N ASN A 46 33.53 -1.34 18.15
CA ASN A 46 33.89 -2.71 18.55
C ASN A 46 32.75 -3.73 18.70
N SER A 47 32.57 -4.56 17.67
CA SER A 47 32.62 -6.02 17.84
C SER A 47 32.49 -6.75 16.50
N GLN A 48 33.59 -7.39 16.12
CA GLN A 48 33.66 -8.76 15.61
C GLN A 48 32.62 -9.21 14.57
N ILE A 49 33.14 -9.37 13.35
CA ILE A 49 32.59 -10.15 12.24
C ILE A 49 32.19 -11.54 12.75
N SER A 50 30.89 -11.80 12.84
CA SER A 50 30.33 -13.15 12.81
C SER A 50 29.62 -13.33 11.49
N GLU A 51 30.13 -14.25 10.67
CA GLU A 51 29.59 -14.66 9.38
C GLU A 51 28.08 -14.96 9.49
N LEU A 52 27.26 -14.09 8.88
CA LEU A 52 25.81 -14.27 8.83
C LEU A 52 25.45 -15.11 7.61
N ASP A 53 24.79 -16.23 7.90
CA ASP A 53 24.02 -17.11 7.02
C ASP A 53 23.39 -16.33 5.84
N ASN A 54 23.97 -16.50 4.64
CA ASN A 54 23.50 -15.95 3.37
C ASN A 54 22.23 -16.66 2.89
N ARG A 55 21.21 -16.76 3.75
CA ARG A 55 19.87 -17.18 3.34
C ARG A 55 19.10 -15.98 2.83
N VAL A 56 19.42 -15.59 1.59
CA VAL A 56 18.56 -14.72 0.79
C VAL A 56 17.25 -15.48 0.55
N VAL A 57 16.26 -15.24 1.41
CA VAL A 57 14.90 -15.70 1.15
C VAL A 57 14.37 -14.83 0.01
N PRO A 58 14.02 -15.40 -1.16
CA PRO A 58 13.48 -14.61 -2.24
C PRO A 58 12.19 -13.95 -1.76
N LEU A 59 12.19 -12.64 -1.58
CA LEU A 59 11.00 -11.88 -1.24
C LEU A 59 10.11 -11.87 -2.48
N ARG A 60 9.30 -12.91 -2.64
CA ARG A 60 8.33 -13.02 -3.73
C ARG A 60 7.35 -11.87 -3.55
N LYS A 61 7.41 -10.88 -4.46
CA LYS A 61 6.39 -9.84 -4.55
C LYS A 61 5.04 -10.58 -4.60
N PRO A 62 4.11 -10.33 -3.65
CA PRO A 62 2.81 -10.97 -3.72
C PRO A 62 2.24 -10.69 -5.09
N LYS A 63 1.75 -11.73 -5.79
CA LYS A 63 1.06 -11.56 -7.07
C LYS A 63 0.05 -10.46 -6.85
N GLN A 64 0.23 -9.31 -7.51
CA GLN A 64 -0.69 -8.21 -7.34
C GLN A 64 -2.07 -8.75 -7.70
N ALA A 65 -2.96 -8.81 -6.71
CA ALA A 65 -4.33 -9.16 -6.95
C ALA A 65 -4.81 -8.17 -8.00
N LYS A 66 -5.17 -8.67 -9.19
CA LYS A 66 -5.66 -7.83 -10.28
C LYS A 66 -6.82 -7.04 -9.69
N GLY A 67 -6.66 -5.72 -9.57
CA GLY A 67 -7.65 -4.86 -8.94
C GLY A 67 -9.03 -5.06 -9.57
N MET A 68 -10.08 -4.83 -8.79
CA MET A 68 -11.44 -4.95 -9.29
C MET A 68 -11.68 -3.90 -10.39
N ARG A 69 -12.12 -4.34 -11.57
CA ARG A 69 -12.47 -3.44 -12.67
C ARG A 69 -13.82 -2.80 -12.41
N HIS A 70 -13.96 -1.52 -12.75
CA HIS A 70 -15.22 -0.80 -12.67
C HIS A 70 -16.12 -1.13 -13.88
N ALA A 71 -17.43 -1.18 -13.66
CA ALA A 71 -18.44 -1.36 -14.69
C ALA A 71 -19.67 -0.51 -14.38
N THR A 72 -20.29 0.04 -15.43
CA THR A 72 -21.53 0.81 -15.36
C THR A 72 -22.69 -0.05 -15.85
N PHE A 73 -23.81 -0.02 -15.14
CA PHE A 73 -25.02 -0.77 -15.48
C PHE A 73 -26.17 0.21 -15.70
N THR A 74 -26.94 -0.02 -16.75
CA THR A 74 -28.17 0.75 -17.00
C THR A 74 -29.34 0.02 -16.34
N LEU A 75 -30.03 0.70 -15.44
CA LEU A 75 -31.18 0.17 -14.70
C LEU A 75 -32.36 1.14 -14.84
N THR A 76 -33.58 0.59 -14.74
CA THR A 76 -34.79 1.42 -14.62
C THR A 76 -34.82 2.10 -13.24
N PRO A 77 -35.50 3.25 -13.12
CA PRO A 77 -35.59 3.98 -11.85
C PRO A 77 -36.18 3.11 -10.72
N GLU A 78 -37.24 2.35 -11.01
CA GLU A 78 -37.85 1.43 -10.04
C GLU A 78 -36.88 0.38 -9.51
N CYS A 79 -35.95 -0.11 -10.35
CA CYS A 79 -34.94 -1.07 -9.93
C CYS A 79 -33.88 -0.42 -9.02
N ILE A 80 -33.54 0.84 -9.26
CA ILE A 80 -32.60 1.60 -8.42
C ILE A 80 -33.20 1.82 -7.02
N ASP A 81 -34.50 2.12 -6.96
CA ASP A 81 -35.21 2.32 -5.68
C ASP A 81 -35.27 1.01 -4.89
N LYS A 82 -35.68 -0.09 -5.53
CA LYS A 82 -35.69 -1.43 -4.91
C LYS A 82 -34.29 -1.82 -4.43
N LEU A 83 -33.25 -1.58 -5.23
CA LEU A 83 -31.87 -1.87 -4.86
C LEU A 83 -31.39 -1.03 -3.68
N THR A 84 -31.89 0.19 -3.53
CA THR A 84 -31.59 1.07 -2.39
C THR A 84 -32.22 0.53 -1.12
N VAL A 85 -33.52 0.21 -1.15
CA VAL A 85 -34.22 -0.39 0.01
C VAL A 85 -33.51 -1.66 0.48
N LEU A 86 -33.16 -2.56 -0.44
CA LEU A 86 -32.44 -3.80 -0.11
C LEU A 86 -31.03 -3.53 0.45
N SER A 87 -30.35 -2.49 -0.02
CA SER A 87 -29.04 -2.08 0.49
C SER A 87 -29.13 -1.61 1.93
N ASP A 88 -30.18 -0.86 2.26
CA ASP A 88 -30.40 -0.29 3.58
C ASP A 88 -30.84 -1.38 4.58
N GLU A 89 -31.71 -2.31 4.17
CA GLU A 89 -32.16 -3.43 5.00
C GLU A 89 -31.05 -4.43 5.33
N THR A 90 -30.22 -4.76 4.34
CA THR A 90 -29.15 -5.78 4.50
C THR A 90 -27.85 -5.21 5.04
N GLY A 91 -27.69 -3.89 5.05
CA GLY A 91 -26.41 -3.22 5.33
C GLY A 91 -25.31 -3.51 4.30
N SER A 92 -25.63 -4.18 3.19
CA SER A 92 -24.70 -4.46 2.10
C SER A 92 -24.76 -3.36 1.06
N SER A 93 -23.63 -3.02 0.44
CA SER A 93 -23.63 -2.03 -0.65
C SER A 93 -24.38 -2.55 -1.88
N ARG A 94 -25.05 -1.65 -2.62
CA ARG A 94 -25.69 -1.93 -3.92
C ARG A 94 -24.81 -2.80 -4.85
N SER A 95 -23.52 -2.46 -4.97
CA SER A 95 -22.59 -3.21 -5.82
C SER A 95 -22.31 -4.63 -5.31
N ALA A 96 -22.33 -4.85 -3.98
CA ALA A 96 -22.14 -6.16 -3.38
C ALA A 96 -23.35 -7.07 -3.63
N LEU A 97 -24.57 -6.52 -3.51
CA LEU A 97 -25.80 -7.24 -3.83
C LEU A 97 -25.81 -7.72 -5.29
N ILE A 98 -25.47 -6.83 -6.23
CA ILE A 98 -25.38 -7.20 -7.66
C ILE A 98 -24.37 -8.33 -7.87
N ARG A 99 -23.18 -8.27 -7.27
CA ARG A 99 -22.18 -9.34 -7.39
C ARG A 99 -22.70 -10.67 -6.84
N GLN A 100 -23.36 -10.65 -5.68
CA GLN A 100 -23.94 -11.84 -5.06
C GLN A 100 -25.02 -12.46 -5.94
N TRP A 101 -25.95 -11.67 -6.45
CA TRP A 101 -27.01 -12.17 -7.32
C TRP A 101 -26.49 -12.73 -8.63
N ILE A 102 -25.48 -12.10 -9.24
CA ILE A 102 -24.81 -12.65 -10.43
C ILE A 102 -24.21 -14.03 -10.11
N GLN A 103 -23.52 -14.15 -8.98
CA GLN A 103 -22.90 -15.41 -8.57
C GLN A 103 -23.94 -16.49 -8.25
N GLU A 104 -25.04 -16.14 -7.60
CA GLU A 104 -26.13 -17.05 -7.30
C GLU A 104 -26.85 -17.52 -8.57
N SER A 105 -27.14 -16.60 -9.48
CA SER A 105 -27.77 -16.89 -10.77
C SER A 105 -26.89 -17.77 -11.64
N TYR A 106 -25.57 -17.54 -11.61
CA TYR A 106 -24.60 -18.39 -12.30
C TYR A 106 -24.53 -19.80 -11.71
N LYS A 107 -24.59 -19.95 -10.38
CA LYS A 107 -24.61 -21.27 -9.71
C LYS A 107 -25.89 -22.06 -9.99
N ARG A 108 -27.02 -21.37 -10.23
CA ARG A 108 -28.32 -21.99 -10.52
C ARG A 108 -28.45 -22.46 -11.97
N ARG A 109 -27.53 -22.07 -12.85
CA ARG A 109 -27.49 -22.49 -14.25
C ARG A 109 -26.82 -23.85 -14.38
#